data_AF-A0A7X5N3N6-F1
#
_entry.id   AF-A0A7X5N3N6-F1
#
_cell.length_a   1.000
_cell.length_b   1.000
_cell.length_c   1.000
_cell.angle_alpha   90.00
_cell.angle_beta   90.00
_cell.angle_gamma   90.00
#
_symmetry.space_group_name_H-M   'P 1'
#
loop_
_entity.id
_entity.type
_entity.pdbx_description
1 polymer ?
#
loop_
_entity_poly.entity_id
_entity_poly.type
_entity_poly.pdbx_seq_one_letter_code
_entity_poly.pdbx_strand_id
1 'polypeptide(L)' 'ALQRGHLWQSDTRIPISRVQHVDLRRGPIERATRLTTLVVHTAGSRLNAVALSGLDQGDAERLRDRLARQLDHDDDAL' A
#
# COMPACT_ATOMS: atom_id res chain seq x y z
N ALA A 1 2.08 -22.26 -25.34
CA ALA A 1 2.57 -21.03 -24.68
C ALA A 1 1.91 -20.93 -23.30
N LEU A 2 2.67 -20.91 -22.21
CA LEU A 2 2.12 -20.80 -20.85
C LEU A 2 1.86 -19.31 -20.56
N GLN A 3 0.64 -18.86 -20.76
CA GLN A 3 0.20 -17.52 -20.38
C GLN A 3 -0.29 -17.59 -18.94
N ARG A 4 0.64 -17.43 -17.99
CA ARG A 4 0.33 -17.33 -16.56
C ARG A 4 -0.28 -15.95 -16.32
N GLY A 5 -1.59 -15.83 -16.59
CA GLY A 5 -2.36 -14.65 -16.25
C GLY A 5 -2.40 -14.48 -14.74
N HIS A 6 -1.91 -13.34 -14.24
CA HIS A 6 -2.19 -12.88 -12.89
C HIS A 6 -3.68 -12.50 -12.83
N LEU A 7 -4.54 -13.46 -12.48
CA LEU A 7 -6.01 -13.33 -12.40
C LEU A 7 -6.51 -13.14 -10.95
N TRP A 8 -5.66 -12.66 -10.05
CA TRP A 8 -6.01 -12.48 -8.64
C TRP A 8 -6.28 -11.00 -8.36
N GLN A 9 -7.55 -10.66 -8.16
CA GLN A 9 -7.98 -9.37 -7.65
C GLN A 9 -8.31 -9.54 -6.17
N SER A 10 -7.64 -8.78 -5.30
CA SER A 10 -7.91 -8.77 -3.86
C SER A 10 -8.45 -7.39 -3.46
N ASP A 11 -9.71 -7.32 -3.07
CA ASP A 11 -10.31 -6.11 -2.48
C ASP A 11 -10.04 -6.13 -0.97
N THR A 12 -9.27 -5.16 -0.48
CA THR A 12 -8.95 -5.05 0.95
C THR A 12 -9.39 -3.68 1.45
N ARG A 13 -10.40 -3.66 2.33
CA ARG A 13 -10.88 -2.42 2.97
C ARG A 13 -10.28 -2.29 4.35
N ILE A 14 -9.51 -1.23 4.54
CA ILE A 14 -8.85 -0.90 5.80
C ILE A 14 -9.45 0.39 6.33
N PRO A 15 -9.99 0.42 7.56
CA PRO A 15 -10.37 1.68 8.20
C PRO A 15 -9.12 2.51 8.51
N ILE A 16 -9.12 3.79 8.10
CA ILE A 16 -7.98 4.71 8.28
C ILE A 16 -7.63 4.91 9.76
N SER A 17 -8.63 4.92 10.65
CA SER A 17 -8.43 5.01 12.11
C SER A 17 -7.57 3.91 12.73
N ARG A 18 -7.19 2.88 11.95
CA ARG A 18 -6.31 1.80 12.41
C ARG A 18 -4.97 1.75 11.71
N VAL A 19 -4.71 2.63 10.74
CA VAL A 19 -3.41 2.65 10.07
C VAL A 19 -2.39 3.26 11.04
N GLN A 20 -1.26 2.59 11.23
CA GLN A 20 -0.19 3.07 12.13
C GLN A 20 0.94 3.73 11.34
N HIS A 21 1.42 3.05 10.29
CA HIS A 21 2.44 3.60 9.42
C HIS A 21 2.29 3.07 7.99
N VAL A 22 2.85 3.82 7.06
CA VAL A 22 2.84 3.52 5.63
C VAL A 22 4.27 3.58 5.11
N ASP A 23 4.74 2.46 4.58
CA ASP A 23 6.10 2.32 4.08
C ASP A 23 6.13 2.10 2.57
N LEU A 24 7.21 2.55 1.94
CA LEU A 24 7.53 2.22 0.55
C LEU A 24 8.69 1.24 0.52
N ARG A 25 8.50 0.10 -0.15
CA ARG A 25 9.52 -0.92 -0.36
C ARG A 25 9.97 -0.94 -1.81
N ARG A 26 11.29 -0.98 -1.99
CA ARG A 26 11.93 -1.06 -3.31
C ARG A 26 13.14 -1.98 -3.32
N GLY A 27 12.87 -3.26 -3.48
CA GLY A 27 13.82 -4.33 -3.73
C GLY A 27 14.44 -4.28 -5.14
N PRO A 28 15.39 -5.20 -5.41
CA PRO A 28 16.14 -5.22 -6.67
C PRO A 28 15.25 -5.40 -7.92
N ILE A 29 14.21 -6.23 -7.82
CA ILE A 29 13.27 -6.50 -8.92
C ILE A 29 12.44 -5.25 -9.22
N GLU A 30 11.91 -4.59 -8.18
CA GLU A 30 11.13 -3.36 -8.29
C GLU A 30 11.96 -2.21 -8.88
N ARG A 31 13.25 -2.12 -8.52
CA ARG A 31 14.18 -1.17 -9.17
C ARG A 31 14.39 -1.48 -10.65
N ALA A 32 14.54 -2.75 -11.00
CA ALA A 32 14.72 -3.16 -12.39
C ALA A 32 13.46 -2.89 -13.24
N THR A 33 12.27 -2.99 -12.65
CA THR A 33 10.99 -2.74 -13.33
C THR A 33 10.46 -1.32 -13.15
N ARG A 34 11.18 -0.45 -12.43
CA ARG A 34 10.76 0.89 -11.96
C ARG A 34 9.49 0.90 -11.11
N LEU A 35 9.05 -0.24 -10.62
CA LEU A 35 7.91 -0.37 -9.73
C LEU A 35 8.31 -0.10 -8.29
N THR A 36 7.31 0.04 -7.44
CA THR A 36 7.41 0.22 -6.00
C THR A 36 6.26 -0.54 -5.34
N THR A 37 6.52 -1.07 -4.15
CA THR A 37 5.49 -1.70 -3.32
C THR A 37 5.18 -0.80 -2.14
N LEU A 38 3.91 -0.40 -2.00
CA LEU A 38 3.41 0.34 -0.84
C LEU A 38 2.93 -0.65 0.20
N VAL A 39 3.42 -0.54 1.44
CA VAL A 39 3.02 -1.41 2.54
C VAL A 39 2.35 -0.56 3.62
N VAL A 40 1.08 -0.84 3.87
CA VAL A 40 0.28 -0.17 4.90
C VAL A 40 0.19 -1.09 6.11
N HIS A 41 0.71 -0.65 7.24
CA HIS A 41 0.65 -1.39 8.51
C HIS A 41 -0.49 -0.87 9.38
N THR A 42 -1.34 -1.78 9.88
CA THR A 42 -2.50 -1.43 10.69
C THR A 42 -2.54 -2.18 12.02
N ALA A 43 -3.13 -1.56 13.02
CA ALA A 43 -3.35 -2.10 14.36
C ALA A 43 -4.52 -3.11 14.43
N GLY A 44 -4.65 -4.02 13.46
CA GLY A 44 -5.85 -4.86 13.32
C GLY A 44 -5.59 -6.34 13.01
N SER A 45 -6.08 -7.22 13.88
CA SER A 45 -5.82 -8.67 13.87
C SER A 45 -6.00 -9.42 12.54
N ARG A 46 -6.90 -8.97 11.66
CA ARG A 46 -7.21 -9.66 10.38
C ARG A 46 -6.46 -9.12 9.16
N LEU A 47 -6.01 -7.86 9.21
CA LEU A 47 -5.37 -7.15 8.09
C LEU A 47 -4.20 -6.29 8.61
N ASN A 48 -3.33 -6.90 9.44
CA ASN A 48 -2.23 -6.21 10.12
C ASN A 48 -1.26 -5.51 9.15
N ALA A 49 -1.14 -5.99 7.91
CA ALA A 49 -0.36 -5.33 6.87
C ALA A 49 -0.93 -5.63 5.49
N VAL A 50 -0.97 -4.62 4.62
CA VAL A 50 -1.43 -4.73 3.24
C VAL A 50 -0.36 -4.20 2.32
N ALA A 51 0.11 -5.05 1.40
CA ALA A 51 1.12 -4.70 0.42
C ALA A 51 0.48 -4.53 -0.97
N LEU A 52 0.58 -3.32 -1.51
CA LEU A 52 0.19 -2.94 -2.86
C LEU A 52 1.44 -2.91 -3.71
N SER A 53 1.70 -4.00 -4.43
CA SER A 53 2.84 -4.15 -5.32
C SER A 53 2.51 -3.75 -6.76
N GLY A 54 3.53 -3.37 -7.52
CA GLY A 54 3.38 -3.01 -8.93
C GLY A 54 2.88 -1.59 -9.18
N LEU A 55 3.03 -0.70 -8.20
CA LEU A 55 2.79 0.72 -8.39
C LEU A 55 3.98 1.35 -9.11
N ASP A 56 3.73 2.31 -10.00
CA ASP A 56 4.81 3.20 -10.43
C ASP A 56 5.36 3.97 -9.23
N GLN A 57 6.64 4.34 -9.26
CA GLN A 57 7.25 5.07 -8.16
C GLN A 57 6.49 6.36 -7.81
N GLY A 58 6.13 7.16 -8.81
CA GLY A 58 5.42 8.42 -8.58
C GLY A 58 4.01 8.18 -8.04
N ASP A 59 3.35 7.11 -8.48
CA ASP A 59 2.05 6.72 -7.95
C ASP A 59 2.14 6.24 -6.49
N ALA A 60 3.15 5.45 -6.16
CA ALA A 60 3.36 4.96 -4.81
C ALA A 60 3.63 6.12 -3.82
N GLU A 61 4.45 7.09 -4.21
CA GLU A 61 4.71 8.30 -3.43
C GLU A 61 3.43 9.14 -3.24
N ARG A 62 2.68 9.39 -4.33
CA ARG A 62 1.40 10.12 -4.25
C ARG A 62 0.39 9.42 -3.34
N LEU A 63 0.31 8.09 -3.42
CA LEU A 63 -0.62 7.31 -2.62
C LEU A 63 -0.23 7.32 -1.14
N ARG A 64 1.07 7.17 -0.83
CA ARG A 64 1.61 7.36 0.53
C ARG A 64 1.24 8.73 1.07
N ASP A 65 1.48 9.80 0.32
CA ASP A 65 1.22 11.18 0.79
C ASP A 65 -0.26 11.48 0.95
N ARG A 66 -1.12 10.81 0.17
CA ARG A 66 -2.56 10.91 0.33
C ARG A 66 -3.04 10.14 1.55
N LEU A 67 -2.52 8.94 1.79
CA LEU A 67 -2.80 8.16 3.00
C LEU A 67 -2.34 8.90 4.25
N ALA A 68 -1.12 9.45 4.26
CA ALA A 68 -0.58 10.23 5.36
C ALA A 68 -1.48 11.43 5.73
N ARG A 69 -1.93 12.21 4.74
CA ARG A 69 -2.85 13.33 4.99
C ARG A 69 -4.23 12.90 5.48
N GLN A 70 -4.70 11.72 5.08
CA GLN A 70 -5.98 11.19 5.56
C GLN A 70 -5.88 10.67 6.99
N LEU A 71 -4.76 10.04 7.34
CA LEU A 71 -4.41 9.67 8.72
C LEU A 71 -4.47 10.88 9.65
N ASP A 72 -3.77 11.97 9.29
CA ASP A 72 -3.76 13.20 10.10
C ASP A 72 -5.16 13.77 10.32
N HIS A 73 -6.04 13.71 9.30
CA HIS A 73 -7.39 14.26 9.38
C HIS A 73 -8.34 13.42 10.25
N ASP A 74 -8.21 12.08 10.23
CA ASP A 74 -9.03 11.21 11.07
C ASP A 74 -8.61 11.29 12.56
N ASP A 75 -7.33 11.60 12.85
CA ASP A 75 -6.87 11.85 14.23
C ASP A 75 -7.46 13.15 14.81
N ASP A 76 -7.65 14.19 14.00
CA ASP A 76 -8.27 15.46 14.40
C ASP A 76 -9.80 15.36 14.64
N ALA A 77 -10.43 14.27 14.21
CA ALA A 77 -11.87 14.05 14.31
C ALA A 77 -12.32 13.25 15.56
N LEU A 78 -11.41 12.95 16.48
CA LEU A 78 -11.65 12.19 17.74
C LEU A 78 -11.59 13.09 18.98
#